data_AF-F5LNZ4-F1
#
_entry.id   AF-F5LNZ4-F1
#
_cell.length_a   1.000
_cell.length_b   1.000
_cell.length_c   1.000
_cell.angle_alpha   90.00
_cell.angle_beta   90.00
_cell.angle_gamma   90.00
#
_symmetry.space_group_name_H-M   'P 1'
#
loop_
_entity.id
_entity.type
_entity.pdbx_description
1 polymer ?
#
loop_
_entity_poly.entity_id
_entity_poly.type
_entity_poly.pdbx_seq_one_letter_code
_entity_poly.pdbx_strand_id
1 'polypeptide(L)' 'MKLTSEGKLNIEYDYTKWGESDFGPSDRLEYWESKYLNTVPQDETDRIKMDKMREFEGSVY' A
#
# COMPACT_ATOMS: atom_id res chain seq x y z
N MET A 1 -7.65 -3.72 -7.02
CA MET A 1 -8.52 -4.21 -8.12
C MET A 1 -9.97 -4.16 -7.64
N LYS A 2 -10.81 -3.29 -8.19
CA LYS A 2 -12.23 -3.20 -7.81
C LYS A 2 -13.09 -3.42 -9.05
N LEU A 3 -13.90 -4.47 -9.04
CA LEU A 3 -14.94 -4.70 -10.03
C LEU A 3 -16.16 -3.90 -9.58
N THR A 4 -16.55 -2.88 -10.34
CA THR A 4 -17.82 -2.20 -10.07
C THR A 4 -18.96 -3.04 -10.64
N SER A 5 -20.16 -2.93 -10.05
CA SER A 5 -21.34 -3.68 -10.47
C SER A 5 -21.78 -3.40 -11.92
N GLU A 6 -21.20 -2.39 -12.58
CA GLU A 6 -21.37 -2.07 -14.00
C GLU A 6 -20.41 -2.86 -14.92
N GLY A 7 -19.57 -3.75 -14.40
CA GLY A 7 -18.58 -4.50 -15.19
C GLY A 7 -17.35 -3.69 -15.57
N LYS A 8 -17.16 -2.49 -14.99
CA LYS A 8 -15.93 -1.71 -15.14
C LYS A 8 -14.91 -2.17 -14.11
N LEU A 9 -13.79 -2.68 -14.60
CA LEU A 9 -12.66 -3.07 -13.79
C LEU A 9 -11.73 -1.86 -13.60
N ASN A 10 -11.72 -1.30 -12.40
CA ASN A 10 -10.75 -0.27 -12.04
C ASN A 10 -9.50 -0.95 -11.46
N ILE A 11 -8.42 -0.87 -12.24
CA ILE A 11 -7.08 -1.29 -11.83
C ILE A 11 -6.26 -0.01 -11.64
N GLU A 12 -5.99 0.32 -10.39
CA GLU A 12 -4.97 1.31 -10.05
C GLU A 12 -3.63 0.59 -10.04
N TYR A 13 -2.72 1.04 -10.90
CA TYR A 13 -1.35 0.57 -10.94
C TYR A 13 -0.48 1.58 -10.21
N ASP A 14 -0.20 1.33 -8.93
CA ASP A 14 0.87 2.03 -8.23
C ASP A 14 2.21 1.48 -8.70
N TYR A 15 2.89 2.22 -9.58
CA TYR A 15 4.23 1.91 -10.10
C TYR A 15 5.34 2.23 -9.10
N THR A 16 5.01 2.46 -7.83
CA THR A 16 5.98 2.67 -6.77
C THR A 16 6.96 1.51 -6.78
N LYS A 17 8.25 1.83 -6.84
CA LYS A 17 9.32 0.86 -7.02
C LYS A 17 9.61 0.11 -5.72
N TRP A 18 8.62 -0.62 -5.24
CA TRP A 18 8.72 -1.45 -4.05
C TRP A 18 9.80 -2.53 -4.16
N GLY A 19 10.24 -2.86 -5.38
CA GLY A 19 11.37 -3.77 -5.61
C GLY A 19 12.74 -3.17 -5.26
N GLU A 20 12.86 -1.84 -5.17
CA GLU A 20 14.07 -1.16 -4.67
C GLU A 20 13.97 -0.88 -3.16
N SER A 21 12.83 -1.18 -2.55
CA SER A 21 12.60 -0.99 -1.12
C SER A 21 12.94 -2.27 -0.35
N ASP A 22 13.37 -2.12 0.90
CA ASP A 22 13.65 -3.24 1.82
C ASP A 22 12.36 -3.97 2.27
N PHE A 23 11.19 -3.45 1.87
CA PHE A 23 9.89 -4.01 2.24
C PHE A 23 9.54 -5.27 1.46
N GLY A 24 9.24 -6.33 2.22
CA GLY A 24 8.83 -7.61 1.70
C GLY A 24 7.45 -7.55 1.01
N PRO A 25 7.08 -8.61 0.27
CA PRO A 25 5.75 -8.69 -0.34
C PRO A 25 4.63 -8.66 0.71
N SER A 26 4.88 -9.18 1.92
CA SER A 26 3.93 -9.12 3.04
C SER A 26 3.68 -7.69 3.52
N ASP A 27 4.75 -6.92 3.76
CA ASP A 27 4.62 -5.55 4.27
C ASP A 27 3.89 -4.63 3.26
N ARG A 28 4.09 -4.85 1.95
CA ARG A 28 3.36 -4.14 0.89
C ARG A 28 1.86 -4.44 0.90
N LEU A 29 1.51 -5.69 1.17
CA LEU A 29 0.12 -6.11 1.28
C LEU A 29 -0.54 -5.38 2.46
N GLU A 30 0.13 -5.35 3.62
CA GLU A 30 -0.35 -4.66 4.81
C GLU A 30 -0.52 -3.15 4.59
N TYR A 31 0.44 -2.51 3.90
CA TYR A 31 0.33 -1.10 3.52
C TYR A 31 -0.84 -0.85 2.56
N TRP A 32 -1.02 -1.71 1.55
CA TRP A 32 -2.14 -1.61 0.61
C TRP A 32 -3.48 -1.80 1.32
N GLU A 33 -3.58 -2.80 2.20
CA GLU A 33 -4.77 -3.04 3.01
C GLU A 33 -5.09 -1.82 3.88
N SER A 34 -4.12 -1.24 4.57
CA SER A 34 -4.36 -0.01 5.34
C SER A 34 -4.77 1.19 4.49
N LYS A 35 -4.10 1.41 3.35
CA LYS A 35 -4.37 2.53 2.44
C LYS A 35 -5.78 2.45 1.81
N TYR A 36 -6.18 1.26 1.36
CA TYR A 36 -7.43 1.07 0.61
C TYR A 36 -8.61 0.55 1.44
N LEU A 37 -8.36 -0.20 2.52
CA LEU A 37 -9.39 -0.73 3.43
C LEU A 37 -9.53 0.12 4.70
N ASN A 38 -8.75 1.20 4.84
CA ASN A 38 -8.71 2.07 6.03
C ASN A 38 -8.40 1.28 7.32
N THR A 39 -7.68 0.17 7.19
CA THR A 39 -7.30 -0.69 8.30
C THR A 39 -6.17 -0.04 9.07
N VAL A 40 -6.50 0.64 10.17
CA VAL A 40 -5.49 1.26 11.05
C VAL A 40 -4.78 0.16 11.82
N PRO A 41 -3.45 0.00 11.67
CA PRO A 41 -2.71 -0.94 12.49
C PRO A 41 -2.79 -0.55 13.97
N GLN A 42 -3.12 -1.52 14.81
CA GLN A 42 -3.10 -1.36 16.27
C GLN A 42 -1.67 -1.41 16.84
N ASP A 43 -0.76 -2.10 16.16
CA ASP A 43 0.63 -2.25 16.56
C ASP A 43 1.50 -1.04 16.16
N GLU A 44 2.37 -0.60 17.09
CA GLU A 44 3.34 0.47 16.83
C GLU A 44 4.31 0.11 15.71
N THR A 45 4.68 -1.17 15.60
CA THR A 45 5.59 -1.65 14.55
C THR A 45 4.98 -1.44 13.16
N ASP A 46 3.70 -1.74 13.00
CA ASP A 46 3.00 -1.59 11.72
C ASP A 46 2.73 -0.13 11.38
N ARG A 47 2.50 0.73 12.39
CA ARG A 47 2.45 2.18 12.18
C ARG A 47 3.78 2.73 11.66
N ILE A 48 4.90 2.33 12.28
CA ILE A 48 6.24 2.76 11.85
C ILE A 48 6.54 2.27 10.42
N LYS A 49 6.16 1.03 10.10
CA LYS A 49 6.31 0.49 8.74
C LYS A 49 5.48 1.27 7.72
N MET A 50 4.21 1.54 8.02
CA MET A 50 3.33 2.30 7.12
C MET A 50 3.80 3.73 6.89
N ASP A 51 4.34 4.38 7.92
CA ASP A 51 4.91 5.71 7.79
C ASP A 51 6.12 5.69 6.85
N LYS A 52 7.08 4.77 7.06
CA LYS A 52 8.22 4.60 6.15
C LYS A 52 7.82 4.26 4.72
N MET A 53 6.77 3.45 4.53
CA MET A 53 6.25 3.13 3.19
C MET A 53 5.58 4.34 2.53
N ARG A 54 4.85 5.14 3.30
CA ARG A 54 4.25 6.39 2.83
C ARG A 54 5.32 7.41 2.46
N GLU A 55 6.39 7.52 3.24
CA GLU A 55 7.54 8.36 2.92
C GLU A 55 8.25 7.87 1.66
N PHE A 56 8.44 6.56 1.51
CA PHE A 56 9.04 5.97 0.31
C PHE A 56 8.20 6.21 -0.93
N GLU A 57 6.87 6.03 -0.86
CA GLU A 57 5.95 6.33 -1.96
C GLU A 57 5.97 7.82 -2.33
N GLY A 58 5.95 8.72 -1.34
CA GLY A 58 5.97 10.17 -1.55
C GLY A 58 7.32 10.71 -2.05
N SER A 59 8.44 10.05 -1.73
CA SER A 59 9.77 10.44 -2.19
C SER A 59 10.07 10.05 -3.64
N VAL A 60 9.22 9.23 -4.28
CA VAL A 60 9.40 8.77 -5.67
C VAL A 60 8.81 9.76 -6.69
N TYR A 61 8.30 10.93 -6.26
CA TYR A 61 7.80 12.00 -7.12
C TYR A 61 8.61 13.29 -7.05
#